data_AF-A0A1H0U2M2-F1
#
_entry.id   AF-A0A1H0U2M2-F1
#
_cell.length_a   1.000
_cell.length_b   1.000
_cell.length_c   1.000
_cell.angle_alpha   90.00
_cell.angle_beta   90.00
_cell.angle_gamma   90.00
#
_symmetry.space_group_name_H-M   'P 1'
#
loop_
_entity.id
_entity.type
_entity.pdbx_description
1 polymer ?
#
loop_
_entity_poly.entity_id
_entity_poly.type
_entity_poly.pdbx_seq_one_letter_code
_entity_poly.pdbx_strand_id
1 'polypeptide(L)'
;MQLAWADQGYTGEAASKAAQDSGIDLQIVKLPEAKKGFVLLPRRWVVERSFGWLARFRRLSRDYERLPEVLGGMHFLVFAVLMLPAAARVLAAAGSS
;
A
#
# COMPACT_ATOMS: atom_id res chain seq x y z
N MET A 1 0.86 18.21 -1.85
CA MET A 1 1.28 17.41 -0.68
C MET A 1 0.41 16.17 -0.64
N GLN A 2 1.00 14.99 -0.62
CA GLN A 2 0.28 13.71 -0.68
C GLN A 2 0.19 13.10 0.72
N LEU A 3 -0.99 12.63 1.13
CA LEU A 3 -1.17 12.00 2.45
C LEU A 3 -0.79 10.52 2.39
N ALA A 4 0.05 10.08 3.34
CA ALA A 4 0.39 8.68 3.54
C ALA A 4 0.19 8.28 5.01
N TRP A 5 -0.46 7.13 5.25
CA TRP A 5 -0.54 6.53 6.57
C TRP A 5 0.53 5.46 6.74
N ALA A 6 1.23 5.48 7.86
CA ALA A 6 2.25 4.47 8.19
C ALA A 6 2.06 3.93 9.62
N ASP A 7 2.62 2.76 9.89
CA ASP A 7 2.59 2.17 11.23
C ASP A 7 3.64 2.78 12.17
N GLN A 8 3.61 2.38 13.44
CA GLN A 8 4.49 2.89 14.49
C GLN A 8 6.00 2.66 14.23
N GLY A 9 6.37 1.70 13.38
CA GLY A 9 7.76 1.48 12.97
C GLY A 9 8.38 2.67 12.22
N TYR A 10 7.55 3.55 11.67
CA TYR A 10 7.99 4.74 10.92
C TYR A 10 8.03 6.03 11.76
N THR A 11 8.01 5.93 13.10
CA THR A 11 8.05 7.10 14.00
C THR A 11 9.42 7.82 14.05
N GLY A 12 10.44 7.29 13.36
CA GLY A 12 11.80 7.85 13.40
C GLY A 12 11.99 9.12 12.56
N GLU A 13 12.97 9.96 12.95
CA GLU A 13 13.31 11.20 12.24
C GLU A 13 13.66 10.99 10.77
N ALA A 14 14.37 9.91 10.45
CA ALA A 14 14.74 9.59 9.07
C ALA A 14 13.52 9.41 8.16
N ALA A 15 12.48 8.73 8.66
CA ALA A 15 11.23 8.52 7.92
C ALA A 15 10.45 9.83 7.77
N SER A 16 10.37 10.63 8.84
CA SER A 16 9.73 11.94 8.81
C SER A 16 10.39 12.88 7.80
N LYS A 17 11.73 12.95 7.81
CA LYS A 17 12.51 13.79 6.91
C LYS A 17 12.38 13.35 5.45
N ALA A 18 12.51 12.05 5.18
CA ALA A 18 12.34 11.51 3.83
C ALA A 18 10.92 11.79 3.27
N ALA A 19 9.89 11.70 4.11
CA ALA A 19 8.52 12.04 3.71
C ALA A 19 8.40 13.53 3.37
N GLN A 20 8.95 14.42 4.22
CA GLN A 20 8.95 15.87 3.96
C GLN A 20 9.68 16.22 2.67
N ASP A 21 10.87 15.65 2.44
CA ASP A 21 11.67 15.86 1.22
C ASP A 21 10.91 15.38 -0.04
N SER A 22 10.00 14.42 0.13
CA SER A 22 9.14 13.88 -0.93
C SER A 22 7.77 14.58 -1.03
N GLY A 23 7.50 15.61 -0.21
CA GLY A 23 6.21 16.31 -0.18
C GLY A 23 5.04 15.46 0.33
N ILE A 24 5.32 14.50 1.21
CA ILE A 24 4.36 13.57 1.81
C ILE A 24 4.02 14.04 3.24
N ASP A 25 2.72 14.15 3.53
CA ASP A 25 2.22 14.24 4.91
C ASP A 25 2.16 12.82 5.49
N LEU A 26 3.09 12.48 6.39
CA LEU A 26 3.19 11.14 6.96
C LEU A 26 2.43 11.07 8.29
N GLN A 27 1.27 10.40 8.29
CA GLN A 27 0.46 10.18 9.47
C GLN A 27 0.72 8.80 10.08
N ILE A 28 1.34 8.78 11.27
CA ILE A 28 1.62 7.55 12.00
C ILE A 28 0.37 7.06 12.75
N VAL A 29 -0.12 5.89 12.38
CA VAL A 29 -1.24 5.22 13.03
C VAL A 29 -0.69 4.32 14.14
N LYS A 30 -0.85 4.75 15.40
CA LYS A 30 -0.42 3.99 16.58
C LYS A 30 -1.51 3.02 17.04
N LEU A 31 -1.09 1.88 17.61
CA LEU A 31 -2.00 1.02 18.35
C LEU A 31 -2.44 1.74 19.64
N PRO A 32 -3.69 1.60 20.10
CA PRO A 32 -4.06 2.02 21.45
C PRO A 32 -3.20 1.30 22.49
N GLU A 33 -2.61 2.04 23.43
CA GLU A 33 -1.61 1.55 24.41
C GLU A 33 -2.10 0.40 25.32
N ALA A 34 -3.42 0.18 25.41
CA ALA A 34 -4.04 -0.66 26.43
C ALA A 34 -4.83 -1.87 25.88
N LYS A 35 -4.24 -2.72 25.04
CA LYS A 35 -4.86 -4.01 24.70
C LYS A 35 -3.86 -5.18 24.73
N LYS A 36 -4.16 -6.19 25.57
CA LYS A 36 -3.52 -7.51 25.49
C LYS A 36 -4.08 -8.25 24.27
N GLY A 37 -3.22 -8.59 23.31
CA GLY A 37 -3.58 -9.38 22.13
C GLY A 37 -3.58 -8.60 20.81
N PHE A 38 -3.96 -9.28 19.72
CA PHE A 38 -3.99 -8.70 18.38
C PHE A 38 -5.18 -7.74 18.22
N VAL A 39 -4.90 -6.49 17.83
CA VAL A 39 -5.92 -5.47 17.54
C VAL A 39 -5.97 -5.22 16.03
N LEU A 40 -7.11 -5.48 15.42
CA LEU A 40 -7.33 -5.18 14.01
C LEU A 40 -7.43 -3.65 13.83
N LEU A 41 -6.43 -3.04 13.21
CA LEU A 41 -6.48 -1.63 12.83
C LEU A 41 -7.37 -1.44 11.59
N PRO A 42 -8.22 -0.40 11.56
CA PRO A 42 -9.02 -0.09 10.39
C PRO A 42 -8.14 0.08 9.14
N ARG A 43 -8.55 -0.54 8.02
CA ARG A 43 -7.90 -0.49 6.70
C ARG A 43 -6.51 -1.14 6.57
N ARG A 44 -5.85 -1.57 7.65
CA ARG A 44 -4.55 -2.25 7.58
C ARG A 44 -4.59 -3.54 6.76
N TRP A 45 -5.69 -4.27 6.90
CA TRP A 45 -5.96 -5.49 6.12
C TRP A 45 -6.00 -5.23 4.60
N VAL A 46 -6.32 -4.01 4.15
CA VAL A 46 -6.32 -3.69 2.71
C VAL A 46 -4.90 -3.72 2.18
N VAL A 47 -3.98 -3.07 2.88
CA VAL A 47 -2.56 -3.00 2.53
C VAL A 47 -1.94 -4.41 2.58
N GLU A 48 -2.13 -5.14 3.69
CA GLU A 48 -1.59 -6.49 3.85
C GLU A 48 -2.12 -7.46 2.78
N ARG A 49 -3.42 -7.41 2.48
CA ARG A 49 -4.03 -8.23 1.43
C ARG A 49 -3.46 -7.91 0.06
N SER A 50 -3.25 -6.63 -0.24
CA SER A 50 -2.62 -6.20 -1.48
C SER A 50 -1.23 -6.80 -1.63
N PHE A 51 -0.38 -6.72 -0.61
CA PHE A 51 0.94 -7.39 -0.63
C PHE A 51 0.82 -8.92 -0.71
N GLY A 52 -0.17 -9.51 -0.05
CA GLY A 52 -0.47 -10.95 -0.17
C GLY A 52 -0.84 -11.37 -1.59
N TRP A 53 -1.51 -10.51 -2.37
CA TRP A 53 -1.76 -10.76 -3.79
C TRP A 53 -0.49 -10.64 -4.63
N LEU A 54 0.33 -9.61 -4.38
CA LEU A 54 1.60 -9.40 -5.09
C LEU A 54 2.57 -10.57 -4.89
N ALA A 55 2.64 -11.13 -3.69
CA ALA A 55 3.51 -12.26 -3.38
C ALA A 55 3.18 -13.53 -4.20
N ARG A 56 1.98 -13.63 -4.80
CA ARG A 56 1.61 -14.71 -5.73
C ARG A 56 2.24 -14.57 -7.11
N PHE A 57 2.73 -13.38 -7.45
CA PHE A 57 3.50 -13.13 -8.66
C PHE A 57 4.97 -13.40 -8.36
N ARG A 58 5.54 -14.44 -8.98
CA ARG A 58 6.90 -14.93 -8.70
C ARG A 58 7.98 -13.84 -8.68
N ARG A 59 7.83 -12.80 -9.51
CA ARG A 59 8.79 -11.70 -9.60
C ARG A 59 8.68 -10.70 -8.45
N LEU A 60 7.52 -10.60 -7.80
CA LEU A 60 7.26 -9.73 -6.65
C LEU A 60 7.20 -10.50 -5.32
N SER A 61 7.50 -11.81 -5.33
CA SER A 61 7.56 -12.59 -4.09
C SER A 61 8.78 -12.23 -3.23
N ARG A 62 9.80 -11.61 -3.84
CA ARG A 62 10.97 -11.02 -3.19
C ARG A 62 11.45 -9.81 -4.00
N ASP A 63 12.08 -8.87 -3.33
CA ASP A 63 12.71 -7.71 -3.98
C ASP A 63 14.00 -8.13 -4.69
N TYR A 64 13.86 -8.47 -5.96
CA TYR A 64 14.99 -8.76 -6.85
C TYR A 64 15.43 -7.55 -7.68
N GLU A 65 14.56 -6.54 -7.80
CA GLU A 65 14.80 -5.41 -8.68
C GLU A 65 15.83 -4.45 -8.06
N ARG A 66 16.79 -4.01 -8.88
CA ARG A 66 17.86 -3.10 -8.44
C ARG A 66 17.46 -1.64 -8.47
N LEU A 67 16.43 -1.31 -9.24
CA LEU A 67 15.94 0.05 -9.44
C LEU A 67 14.52 0.18 -8.89
N PRO A 68 14.25 1.17 -8.03
CA PRO A 68 12.92 1.39 -7.47
C PRO A 68 11.87 1.70 -8.56
N GLU A 69 12.28 2.30 -9.68
CA GLU A 69 11.40 2.59 -10.81
C GLU A 69 10.88 1.31 -11.46
N VAL A 70 11.76 0.29 -11.60
CA VAL A 70 11.39 -1.00 -12.17
C VAL A 70 10.44 -1.74 -11.23
N LEU A 71 10.75 -1.74 -9.94
CA LEU A 71 9.89 -2.33 -8.92
C LEU A 71 8.51 -1.66 -8.91
N GLY A 72 8.47 -0.32 -8.92
CA GLY A 72 7.24 0.46 -8.97
C GLY A 72 6.40 0.18 -10.23
N GLY A 73 7.04 0.09 -11.40
CA GLY A 73 6.37 -0.25 -12.66
C GLY A 73 5.75 -1.66 -12.62
N MET A 74 6.44 -2.64 -12.04
CA MET A 74 5.90 -3.99 -11.87
C MET A 74 4.73 -4.04 -10.90
N HIS A 75 4.81 -3.31 -9.78
CA HIS A 75 3.68 -3.16 -8.87
C HIS A 75 2.48 -2.59 -9.61
N PHE A 76 2.66 -1.50 -10.34
CA PHE A 76 1.58 -0.86 -11.12
C PHE A 76 0.93 -1.84 -12.11
N LEU A 77 1.73 -2.55 -12.91
CA LEU A 77 1.24 -3.51 -13.89
C LEU A 77 0.41 -4.62 -13.23
N VAL A 78 0.94 -5.22 -12.15
CA VAL A 78 0.26 -6.32 -11.46
C VAL A 78 -1.06 -5.84 -10.83
N PHE A 79 -1.06 -4.66 -10.20
CA PHE A 79 -2.29 -4.09 -9.66
C PHE A 79 -3.31 -3.78 -10.75
N ALA A 80 -2.89 -3.25 -11.91
CA ALA A 80 -3.78 -3.02 -13.04
C ALA A 80 -4.46 -4.32 -13.48
N VAL A 81 -3.71 -5.42 -13.58
CA VAL A 81 -4.25 -6.75 -13.92
C VAL A 81 -5.23 -7.25 -12.84
N LEU A 82 -4.89 -7.11 -11.56
CA LEU A 82 -5.76 -7.54 -10.45
C LEU A 82 -7.06 -6.73 -10.37
N MET A 83 -7.00 -5.43 -10.68
CA MET A 83 -8.15 -4.52 -10.60
C MET A 83 -9.02 -4.56 -11.86
N LEU A 84 -8.50 -5.04 -13.00
CA LEU A 84 -9.20 -5.05 -14.29
C LEU A 84 -10.62 -5.65 -14.22
N PRO A 85 -10.87 -6.79 -13.54
CA PRO A 85 -12.22 -7.34 -13.46
C PRO A 85 -13.18 -6.47 -12.64
N ALA A 86 -12.68 -5.78 -11.61
CA ALA A 86 -13.51 -4.88 -10.80
C ALA A 86 -13.80 -3.59 -11.59
N ALA A 87 -12.78 -3.03 -12.23
CA ALA A 87 -12.90 -1.86 -13.08
C ALA A 87 -13.90 -2.08 -14.22
N ALA A 88 -13.84 -3.23 -14.91
CA ALA A 88 -14.78 -3.58 -15.97
C ALA A 88 -16.24 -3.60 -15.48
N ARG A 89 -16.49 -4.14 -14.29
CA ARG A 89 -17.84 -4.14 -13.69
C ARG A 89 -18.33 -2.73 -13.37
N VAL A 90 -17.47 -1.89 -12.81
CA VAL A 90 -17.81 -0.49 -12.50
C VAL A 90 -18.11 0.30 -13.77
N LEU A 91 -17.29 0.15 -14.81
CA LEU A 91 -17.49 0.82 -16.10
C LEU A 91 -18.77 0.35 -16.79
N ALA A 92 -19.07 -0.95 -16.75
CA ALA A 92 -20.31 -1.49 -17.30
C ALA A 92 -21.55 -0.94 -16.57
N ALA A 93 -21.50 -0.80 -15.25
CA ALA A 93 -22.58 -0.22 -14.46
C ALA A 93 -22.74 1.30 -14.69
N ALA A 94 -21.63 2.02 -14.94
CA ALA A 94 -21.65 3.45 -15.24
C ALA A 94 -22.21 3.76 -16.64
N GLY A 95 -22.04 2.86 -17.60
CA GLY A 95 -22.59 3.00 -18.96
C GLY A 95 -24.06 2.58 -19.11
N SER A 96 -24.65 1.99 -18.06
CA SER A 96 -26.08 1.62 -18.02
C SER A 96 -26.96 2.67 -17.33
N SER A 97 -26.43 3.86 -17.05
CA SER A 97 -27.15 5.01 -16.45
C SER A 97 -27.38 6.13 -17.47
#